data_AF-A0AAW0F651-F1
#
_entry.id   AF-A0AAW0F651-F1
#
_cell.length_a   1.000
_cell.length_b   1.000
_cell.length_c   1.000
_cell.angle_alpha   90.00
_cell.angle_beta   90.00
_cell.angle_gamma   90.00
#
_symmetry.space_group_name_H-M   'P 1'
#
loop_
_entity.id
_entity.type
_entity.pdbx_description
1 polymer ?
#
loop_
_entity_poly.entity_id
_entity_poly.type
_entity_poly.pdbx_seq_one_letter_code
_entity_poly.pdbx_strand_id
1 'polypeptide(L)'
;MLRLSRVATARSTVAFFEFKNFQPKRRYALTPQNIHSVFSSALKPQDRLVRHSGPVKNSGRVLVLDAQKRVKGVYMPVLCVPHPSSIASKGSALGVSVSDFLCSIEKDAQQQPPTAPETRMAPSVLVVLSHPQGLAVGTFCGNGSPRLPLKNISVDASAAAVHTQRVTTTAASALLKSGGLGTEIQLLNTVTGYGAAVRSLYDLLNSAEYASEVNACSTFLWISKDFQSSTPFTAAEKAESAWTQLQGEGYGGNDFPKLGSVSFLDSRWIACLDMILNPRHGAAIYTKDPVTQRRIVDSYGLQEALMKGTLSLDHTP
;
A
#
# COMPACT_ATOMS: atom_id res chain seq x y z
N MET A 1 22.57 -28.40 -21.46
CA MET A 1 21.25 -27.86 -21.07
C MET A 1 20.76 -28.57 -19.82
N LEU A 2 20.86 -27.96 -18.64
CA LEU A 2 20.24 -28.51 -17.42
C LEU A 2 19.98 -27.39 -16.40
N ARG A 3 18.76 -27.45 -15.82
CA ARG A 3 18.30 -26.93 -14.51
C ARG A 3 18.00 -25.42 -14.38
N LEU A 4 16.76 -25.05 -14.71
CA LEU A 4 16.01 -24.07 -13.92
C LEU A 4 15.21 -24.84 -12.85
N SER A 5 15.83 -25.09 -11.70
CA SER A 5 15.09 -25.49 -10.51
C SER A 5 14.40 -24.24 -9.96
N ARG A 6 13.16 -23.99 -10.40
CA ARG A 6 12.26 -23.06 -9.71
C ARG A 6 11.75 -23.78 -8.47
N VAL A 7 12.58 -23.84 -7.43
CA VAL A 7 12.05 -24.05 -6.09
C VAL A 7 11.33 -22.76 -5.72
N ALA A 8 10.03 -22.71 -6.02
CA ALA A 8 9.12 -21.87 -5.27
C ALA A 8 9.16 -22.42 -3.84
N THR A 9 10.07 -21.89 -3.01
CA THR A 9 10.06 -22.17 -1.58
C THR A 9 8.72 -21.66 -1.06
N ALA A 10 7.77 -22.57 -0.91
CA ALA A 10 6.56 -22.31 -0.16
C ALA A 10 7.03 -21.79 1.20
N ARG A 11 6.76 -20.51 1.48
CA ARG A 11 7.09 -19.91 2.77
C ARG A 11 6.37 -20.73 3.82
N SER A 12 7.13 -21.50 4.59
CA SER A 12 6.58 -22.28 5.69
C SER A 12 5.87 -21.33 6.65
N THR A 13 4.60 -21.61 6.95
CA THR A 13 3.81 -20.86 7.93
C THR A 13 4.48 -21.01 9.29
N VAL A 14 5.20 -19.98 9.74
CA VAL A 14 6.02 -20.05 10.96
C VAL A 14 5.17 -20.09 12.23
N ALA A 15 3.89 -19.69 12.16
CA ALA A 15 2.90 -19.87 13.22
C ALA A 15 1.48 -19.79 12.65
N PHE A 16 0.60 -20.71 13.06
CA PHE A 16 -0.84 -20.59 12.81
C PHE A 16 -1.46 -19.76 13.95
N PHE A 17 -1.96 -18.57 13.64
CA PHE A 17 -2.59 -17.68 14.60
C PHE A 17 -3.99 -17.31 14.12
N GLU A 18 -5.00 -17.72 14.88
CA GLU A 18 -6.37 -17.29 14.66
C GLU A 18 -6.73 -16.15 15.59
N PHE A 19 -7.10 -15.01 15.01
CA PHE A 19 -7.49 -13.83 15.77
C PHE A 19 -8.73 -14.06 16.65
N LYS A 20 -9.57 -15.06 16.33
CA LYS A 20 -10.72 -15.44 17.17
C LYS A 20 -10.29 -15.88 18.58
N ASN A 21 -9.08 -16.41 18.70
CA ASN A 21 -8.54 -16.91 19.95
C ASN A 21 -7.67 -15.87 20.67
N PHE A 22 -7.51 -14.68 20.09
CA PHE A 22 -6.72 -13.60 20.66
C PHE A 22 -7.59 -12.67 21.50
N GLN A 23 -7.38 -12.70 22.81
CA GLN A 23 -8.08 -11.83 23.76
C GLN A 23 -7.09 -10.81 24.33
N PRO A 24 -7.02 -9.59 23.75
CA PRO A 24 -6.06 -8.61 24.23
C PRO A 24 -6.42 -8.13 25.62
N LYS A 25 -5.51 -8.32 26.58
CA LYS A 25 -5.64 -7.83 27.97
C LYS A 25 -5.27 -6.35 28.08
N ARG A 26 -4.34 -5.88 27.25
CA ARG A 26 -3.99 -4.46 27.14
C ARG A 26 -4.05 -3.97 25.70
N ARG A 27 -4.49 -2.72 25.55
CA ARG A 27 -4.52 -2.01 24.26
C ARG A 27 -3.91 -0.63 24.46
N TYR A 28 -2.97 -0.29 23.61
CA TYR A 28 -2.32 1.00 23.56
C TYR A 28 -2.71 1.68 22.25
N ALA A 29 -3.20 2.92 22.32
CA ALA A 29 -3.37 3.77 21.15
C ALA A 29 -2.01 4.31 20.74
N LEU A 30 -1.72 4.26 19.43
CA LEU A 30 -0.45 4.70 18.88
C LEU A 30 -0.65 5.91 17.98
N THR A 31 0.30 6.83 18.06
CA THR A 31 0.47 7.99 17.21
C THR A 31 1.95 8.12 16.85
N PRO A 32 2.32 8.95 15.85
CA PRO A 32 3.72 9.23 15.56
C PRO A 32 4.52 9.71 16.78
N GLN A 33 3.88 10.44 17.69
CA GLN A 33 4.52 11.05 18.86
C GLN A 33 4.76 10.06 20.01
N ASN A 34 3.94 9.01 20.14
CA ASN A 34 4.01 8.10 21.28
C ASN A 34 4.51 6.69 20.92
N ILE A 35 4.63 6.36 19.63
CA ILE A 35 4.96 4.99 19.21
C ILE A 35 6.26 4.50 19.83
N HIS A 36 7.27 5.36 19.90
CA HIS A 36 8.56 5.04 20.49
C HIS A 36 8.43 4.67 21.97
N SER A 37 7.86 5.57 22.79
CA SER A 37 7.73 5.36 24.23
C SER A 37 6.83 4.16 24.58
N VAL A 38 5.76 3.95 23.83
CA VAL A 38 4.87 2.79 24.02
C VAL A 38 5.59 1.48 23.69
N PHE A 39 6.32 1.41 22.57
CA PHE A 39 7.03 0.19 22.19
C PHE A 39 8.15 -0.13 23.16
N SER A 40 8.96 0.86 23.55
CA SER A 40 10.05 0.66 24.51
C SER A 40 9.56 0.22 25.90
N SER A 41 8.35 0.63 26.30
CA SER A 41 7.78 0.26 27.61
C SER A 41 6.99 -1.06 27.60
N ALA A 42 6.31 -1.38 26.49
CA ALA A 42 5.42 -2.53 26.42
C ALA A 42 6.06 -3.79 25.81
N LEU A 43 7.12 -3.62 25.00
CA LEU A 43 7.78 -4.70 24.27
C LEU A 43 9.24 -4.84 24.68
N LYS A 44 9.80 -6.05 24.53
CA LYS A 44 11.24 -6.26 24.69
C LYS A 44 11.96 -5.89 23.39
N PRO A 45 13.19 -5.37 23.42
CA PRO A 45 13.94 -5.02 22.20
C PRO A 45 14.07 -6.18 21.21
N GLN A 46 14.21 -7.41 21.71
CA GLN A 46 14.29 -8.64 20.92
C GLN A 46 12.95 -9.22 20.44
N ASP A 47 11.81 -8.68 20.90
CA ASP A 47 10.50 -9.07 20.36
C ASP A 47 10.50 -8.77 18.85
N ARG A 48 9.81 -9.60 18.06
CA ARG A 48 9.84 -9.53 16.60
C ARG A 48 8.50 -9.08 16.04
N LEU A 49 8.54 -8.13 15.11
CA LEU A 49 7.41 -7.62 14.34
C LEU A 49 7.34 -8.37 13.02
N VAL A 50 6.33 -9.22 12.85
CA VAL A 50 6.17 -10.11 11.70
C VAL A 50 4.92 -9.74 10.92
N ARG A 51 5.05 -9.49 9.62
CA ARG A 51 3.89 -9.27 8.75
C ARG A 51 3.05 -10.54 8.72
N HIS A 52 1.75 -10.41 9.00
CA HIS A 52 0.83 -11.53 8.93
C HIS A 52 0.61 -11.94 7.45
N SER A 53 1.10 -13.11 7.06
CA SER A 53 0.92 -13.71 5.74
C SER A 53 -0.39 -14.49 5.66
N GLY A 54 -1.52 -13.79 5.81
CA GLY A 54 -2.86 -14.39 5.67
C GLY A 54 -3.39 -14.28 4.23
N PRO A 55 -4.04 -15.31 3.66
CA PRO A 55 -4.62 -15.27 2.32
C PRO A 55 -5.82 -14.31 2.19
N VAL A 56 -6.37 -13.80 3.29
CA VAL A 56 -7.63 -13.03 3.29
C VAL A 56 -7.62 -11.88 4.33
N LYS A 57 -8.04 -10.69 3.88
CA LYS A 57 -8.62 -9.54 4.61
C LYS A 57 -7.81 -8.69 5.61
N ASN A 58 -6.55 -8.99 5.97
CA ASN A 58 -5.85 -8.19 7.00
C ASN A 58 -4.32 -8.12 6.82
N SER A 59 -3.84 -7.96 5.59
CA SER A 59 -2.42 -7.90 5.23
C SER A 59 -1.63 -6.71 5.80
N GLY A 60 -2.31 -5.74 6.40
CA GLY A 60 -1.67 -4.60 7.07
C GLY A 60 -1.53 -4.76 8.58
N ARG A 61 -1.82 -5.93 9.15
CA ARG A 61 -1.54 -6.21 10.58
C ARG A 61 -0.16 -6.85 10.74
N VAL A 62 0.45 -6.56 11.88
CA VAL A 62 1.77 -7.07 12.26
C VAL A 62 1.63 -7.86 13.56
N LEU A 63 2.06 -9.11 13.56
CA LEU A 63 2.14 -9.92 14.77
C LEU A 63 3.38 -9.52 15.56
N VAL A 64 3.24 -9.50 16.88
CA VAL A 64 4.36 -9.32 17.81
C VAL A 64 4.70 -10.68 18.40
N LEU A 65 5.90 -11.17 18.13
CA LEU A 65 6.41 -12.43 18.66
C LEU A 65 7.39 -12.17 19.80
N ASP A 66 7.32 -12.97 20.87
CA ASP A 66 8.33 -12.96 21.92
C ASP A 66 9.64 -13.65 21.47
N ALA A 67 10.65 -13.66 22.35
CA ALA A 67 11.93 -14.34 22.11
C ALA A 67 11.77 -15.87 21.86
N GLN A 68 10.68 -16.46 22.34
CA GLN A 68 10.31 -17.86 22.14
C GLN A 68 9.44 -18.08 20.88
N LYS A 69 9.29 -17.05 20.03
CA LYS A 69 8.48 -17.06 18.80
C LYS A 69 6.99 -17.28 19.04
N ARG A 70 6.48 -17.01 20.24
CA ARG A 70 5.05 -17.07 20.56
C ARG A 70 4.41 -15.72 20.30
N VAL A 71 3.17 -15.74 19.80
CA VAL A 71 2.41 -14.51 19.58
C VAL A 71 2.10 -13.86 20.93
N LYS A 72 2.71 -12.70 21.18
CA LYS A 72 2.49 -11.87 22.37
C LYS A 72 1.40 -10.81 22.13
N GLY A 73 1.25 -10.40 20.88
CA GLY A 73 0.33 -9.33 20.54
C GLY A 73 0.12 -9.10 19.04
N VAL A 74 -0.70 -8.11 18.75
CA VAL A 74 -1.03 -7.64 17.40
C VAL A 74 -0.84 -6.13 17.36
N TYR A 75 -0.01 -5.68 16.43
CA TYR A 75 0.24 -4.30 16.09
C TYR A 75 -0.53 -3.94 14.81
N MET A 76 -1.39 -2.93 14.91
CA MET A 76 -1.99 -2.20 13.79
C MET A 76 -1.11 -0.97 13.54
N PRO A 77 -0.39 -0.90 12.40
CA PRO A 77 0.58 0.15 12.15
C PRO A 77 0.00 1.56 12.13
N VAL A 78 0.79 2.50 12.67
CA VAL A 78 0.64 3.93 12.34
C VAL A 78 1.13 4.07 10.90
N LEU A 79 0.25 4.34 9.94
CA LEU A 79 0.55 4.17 8.52
C LEU A 79 1.39 5.31 7.91
N CYS A 80 1.57 6.42 8.62
CA CYS A 80 2.51 7.46 8.21
C CYS A 80 3.97 7.19 8.62
N VAL A 81 4.25 6.17 9.43
CA VAL A 81 5.63 5.73 9.76
C VAL A 81 6.04 4.55 8.86
N PRO A 82 7.34 4.25 8.72
CA PRO A 82 7.79 3.09 7.94
C PRO A 82 7.10 1.81 8.39
N HIS A 83 6.60 1.03 7.44
CA HIS A 83 5.99 -0.25 7.79
C HIS A 83 7.08 -1.26 8.18
N PRO A 84 6.91 -2.09 9.24
CA PRO A 84 7.93 -3.06 9.66
C PRO A 84 8.45 -3.98 8.54
N SER A 85 7.62 -4.28 7.54
CA SER A 85 8.01 -5.11 6.40
C SER A 85 8.88 -4.42 5.35
N SER A 86 8.93 -3.09 5.29
CA SER A 86 9.85 -2.37 4.39
C SER A 86 11.27 -2.33 4.96
N ILE A 87 11.40 -2.45 6.29
CA ILE A 87 12.68 -2.48 7.02
C ILE A 87 13.30 -3.89 7.00
N ALA A 88 12.47 -4.93 7.06
CA ALA A 88 12.96 -6.31 7.02
C ALA A 88 13.72 -6.58 5.71
N SER A 89 14.98 -7.00 5.82
CA SER A 89 15.75 -7.46 4.65
C SER A 89 15.00 -8.57 3.94
N LYS A 90 14.98 -8.52 2.60
CA LYS A 90 14.31 -9.50 1.73
C LYS A 90 14.71 -10.92 2.18
N GLY A 91 13.82 -11.62 2.88
CA GLY A 91 14.06 -13.00 3.32
C GLY A 91 14.03 -13.27 4.83
N SER A 92 13.94 -12.25 5.71
CA SER A 92 13.75 -12.52 7.14
C SER A 92 12.33 -13.01 7.43
N ALA A 93 12.13 -14.32 7.39
CA ALA A 93 10.87 -14.97 7.77
C ALA A 93 10.48 -14.70 9.24
N LEU A 94 11.43 -14.23 10.05
CA LEU A 94 11.26 -13.94 11.47
C LEU A 94 10.89 -12.48 11.77
N GLY A 95 10.72 -11.64 10.74
CA GLY A 95 10.39 -10.23 10.90
C GLY A 95 11.55 -9.36 11.38
N VAL A 96 11.24 -8.14 11.79
CA VAL A 96 12.18 -7.12 12.30
C VAL A 96 12.13 -7.07 13.82
N SER A 97 13.25 -6.87 14.51
CA SER A 97 13.20 -6.68 15.97
C SER A 97 12.57 -5.33 16.30
N VAL A 98 12.01 -5.22 17.51
CA VAL A 98 11.53 -3.94 18.04
C VAL A 98 12.68 -2.92 18.07
N SER A 99 13.90 -3.31 18.44
CA SER A 99 15.06 -2.41 18.42
C SER A 99 15.33 -1.81 17.04
N ASP A 100 15.33 -2.65 16.00
CA ASP A 100 15.67 -2.23 14.64
C ASP A 100 14.55 -1.36 14.06
N PHE A 101 13.30 -1.71 14.39
CA PHE A 101 12.13 -0.93 14.02
C PHE A 101 12.17 0.48 14.63
N LEU A 102 12.44 0.59 15.93
CA LEU A 102 12.53 1.87 16.62
C LEU A 102 13.69 2.71 16.07
N CYS A 103 14.86 2.11 15.86
CA CYS A 103 16.00 2.80 15.24
C CYS A 103 15.66 3.34 13.84
N SER A 104 14.86 2.61 13.05
CA SER A 104 14.40 3.09 11.74
C SER A 104 13.47 4.30 11.85
N ILE A 105 12.52 4.29 12.79
CA ILE A 105 11.62 5.41 13.02
C ILE A 105 12.41 6.64 13.50
N GLU A 106 13.37 6.45 14.40
CA GLU A 106 14.22 7.52 14.89
C GLU A 106 15.06 8.13 13.78
N LYS A 107 15.63 7.33 12.88
CA LYS A 107 16.39 7.85 11.72
C LYS A 107 15.52 8.72 10.82
N ASP A 108 14.29 8.29 10.55
CA ASP A 108 13.32 9.08 9.77
C ASP A 108 12.95 10.39 10.49
N ALA A 109 12.89 10.37 11.83
CA ALA A 109 12.64 11.56 12.64
C ALA A 109 13.89 12.48 12.78
N GLN A 110 15.10 11.92 12.81
CA GLN A 110 16.37 12.60 13.06
C GLN A 110 17.07 13.12 11.80
N GLN A 111 16.53 12.91 10.60
CA GLN A 111 17.00 13.59 9.38
C GLN A 111 16.78 15.13 9.40
N GLN A 112 16.55 15.72 10.58
CA GLN A 112 16.44 17.14 10.83
C GLN A 112 17.68 17.71 11.54
N PRO A 113 18.27 18.80 11.04
CA PRO A 113 18.92 19.80 11.88
C PRO A 113 17.84 20.54 12.71
N PRO A 114 18.07 20.87 13.99
CA PRO A 114 17.10 21.51 14.89
C PRO A 114 16.61 22.90 14.46
N THR A 115 17.15 23.47 13.38
CA THR A 115 16.83 24.78 12.81
C THR A 115 16.27 24.73 11.39
N ALA A 116 16.04 23.53 10.83
CA ALA A 116 15.48 23.42 9.49
C ALA A 116 13.96 23.68 9.51
N PRO A 117 13.43 24.46 8.55
CA PRO A 117 11.99 24.64 8.43
C PRO A 117 11.30 23.29 8.15
N GLU A 118 10.07 23.12 8.65
CA GLU A 118 9.24 21.90 8.51
C GLU A 118 9.14 21.41 7.05
N THR A 119 9.40 22.28 6.08
CA THR A 119 9.52 22.01 4.63
C THR A 119 10.67 21.08 4.22
N ARG A 120 11.53 20.59 5.12
CA ARG A 120 12.65 19.68 4.77
C ARG A 120 12.45 18.21 5.17
N MET A 121 11.34 17.83 5.79
CA MET A 121 11.15 16.44 6.17
C MET A 121 10.86 15.59 4.92
N ALA A 122 11.69 14.58 4.68
CA ALA A 122 11.49 13.62 3.61
C ALA A 122 10.19 12.83 3.87
N PRO A 123 9.38 12.55 2.84
CA PRO A 123 8.19 11.74 3.00
C PRO A 123 8.60 10.31 3.36
N SER A 124 7.90 9.73 4.33
CA SER A 124 8.14 8.36 4.77
C SER A 124 7.32 7.37 3.94
N VAL A 125 6.11 7.78 3.53
CA VAL A 125 5.15 6.88 2.87
C VAL A 125 4.48 7.50 1.65
N LEU A 126 4.32 6.68 0.60
CA LEU A 126 3.37 6.92 -0.49
C LEU A 126 2.08 6.18 -0.18
N VAL A 127 0.94 6.83 -0.35
CA VAL A 127 -0.38 6.21 -0.17
C VAL A 127 -1.16 6.33 -1.46
N VAL A 128 -1.68 5.19 -1.93
CA VAL A 128 -2.68 5.10 -3.00
C VAL A 128 -3.94 4.49 -2.41
N LEU A 129 -5.04 5.23 -2.36
CA LEU A 129 -6.36 4.69 -2.06
C LEU A 129 -7.11 4.37 -3.34
N SER A 130 -7.62 3.16 -3.43
CA SER A 130 -8.43 2.69 -4.53
C SER A 130 -9.89 2.58 -4.10
N HIS A 131 -10.78 3.25 -4.84
CA HIS A 131 -12.22 3.26 -4.59
C HIS A 131 -12.99 3.12 -5.92
N PRO A 132 -14.28 2.72 -5.92
CA PRO A 132 -15.03 2.47 -7.15
C PRO A 132 -15.22 3.66 -8.10
N GLN A 133 -14.85 4.87 -7.70
CA GLN A 133 -14.96 6.07 -8.54
C GLN A 133 -13.60 6.63 -8.96
N GLY A 134 -12.50 6.02 -8.53
CA GLY A 134 -11.17 6.61 -8.73
C GLY A 134 -10.05 6.01 -7.90
N LEU A 135 -8.89 6.63 -8.04
CA LEU A 135 -7.73 6.46 -7.19
C LEU A 135 -7.45 7.79 -6.49
N ALA A 136 -6.94 7.77 -5.27
CA ALA A 136 -6.39 8.96 -4.63
C ALA A 136 -4.94 8.69 -4.24
N VAL A 137 -4.05 9.65 -4.45
CA VAL A 137 -2.61 9.46 -4.22
C VAL A 137 -2.01 10.66 -3.51
N GLY A 138 -1.14 10.41 -2.54
CA GLY A 138 -0.40 11.44 -1.80
C GLY A 138 0.78 10.84 -1.05
N THR A 139 1.72 11.68 -0.62
CA THR A 139 2.84 11.26 0.23
C THR A 139 2.77 11.95 1.58
N PHE A 140 3.22 11.24 2.60
CA PHE A 140 3.13 11.69 3.99
C PHE A 140 4.46 11.46 4.70
N CYS A 141 4.82 12.41 5.54
CA CYS A 141 5.99 12.30 6.39
C CYS A 141 5.68 11.47 7.66
N GLY A 142 6.72 11.09 8.41
CA GLY A 142 6.61 10.30 9.63
C GLY A 142 5.63 10.85 10.69
N ASN A 143 5.47 12.17 10.75
CA ASN A 143 4.53 12.84 11.67
C ASN A 143 3.08 12.91 11.15
N GLY A 144 2.82 12.45 9.92
CA GLY A 144 1.52 12.50 9.25
C GLY A 144 1.28 13.72 8.36
N SER A 145 2.18 14.72 8.31
CA SER A 145 1.99 15.87 7.42
C SER A 145 2.08 15.45 5.95
N PRO A 146 1.17 15.93 5.07
CA PRO A 146 1.27 15.67 3.65
C PRO A 146 2.47 16.42 3.05
N ARG A 147 3.20 15.77 2.15
CA ARG A 147 4.28 16.39 1.38
C ARG A 147 3.84 16.65 -0.05
N LEU A 148 3.32 15.62 -0.71
CA LEU A 148 2.51 15.78 -1.90
C LEU A 148 1.04 15.86 -1.49
N PRO A 149 0.34 16.97 -1.79
CA PRO A 149 -1.09 17.07 -1.55
C PRO A 149 -1.85 15.91 -2.18
N LEU A 150 -2.89 15.44 -1.48
CA LEU A 150 -3.73 14.36 -1.97
C LEU A 150 -4.37 14.74 -3.32
N LYS A 151 -4.14 13.93 -4.35
CA LYS A 151 -4.73 14.08 -5.68
C LYS A 151 -5.72 12.95 -5.95
N ASN A 152 -6.96 13.31 -6.27
CA ASN A 152 -7.99 12.35 -6.70
C ASN A 152 -7.96 12.22 -8.25
N ILE A 153 -7.80 11.00 -8.73
CA ILE A 153 -7.83 10.59 -10.14
C ILE A 153 -9.17 9.89 -10.36
N SER A 154 -10.07 10.53 -11.11
CA SER A 154 -11.39 9.98 -11.39
C SER A 154 -11.32 8.86 -12.43
N VAL A 155 -12.16 7.84 -12.27
CA VAL A 155 -12.51 6.90 -13.34
C VAL A 155 -13.73 7.45 -14.07
N ASP A 156 -13.71 7.41 -15.41
CA ASP A 156 -14.84 7.87 -16.22
C ASP A 156 -16.14 7.13 -15.83
N ALA A 157 -17.25 7.88 -15.74
CA ALA A 157 -18.51 7.36 -15.20
C ALA A 157 -19.08 6.18 -16.00
N SER A 158 -18.82 6.11 -17.30
CA SER A 158 -19.24 4.99 -18.15
C SER A 158 -18.55 3.68 -17.75
N ALA A 159 -17.32 3.73 -17.23
CA ALA A 159 -16.57 2.56 -16.81
C ALA A 159 -16.91 2.10 -15.38
N ALA A 160 -17.25 3.04 -14.48
CA ALA A 160 -17.67 2.72 -13.12
C ALA A 160 -19.02 1.97 -13.07
N ALA A 161 -19.96 2.31 -13.97
CA ALA A 161 -21.27 1.65 -14.09
C ALA A 161 -21.18 0.23 -14.68
N VAL A 162 -20.24 -0.02 -15.60
CA VAL A 162 -20.04 -1.34 -16.22
C VAL A 162 -19.61 -2.39 -15.21
N HIS A 163 -18.90 -2.01 -14.14
CA HIS A 163 -18.49 -2.95 -13.09
C HIS A 163 -19.65 -3.44 -12.21
N THR A 164 -20.68 -2.62 -12.03
CA THR A 164 -21.90 -3.02 -11.31
C THR A 164 -22.79 -3.94 -12.14
N GLN A 165 -22.68 -3.88 -13.48
CA GLN A 165 -23.47 -4.70 -14.42
C GLN A 165 -22.76 -5.99 -14.87
N ARG A 166 -21.44 -6.10 -14.74
CA ARG A 166 -20.65 -7.24 -15.25
C ARG A 166 -20.65 -8.52 -14.41
N VAL A 167 -21.52 -8.62 -13.39
CA VAL A 167 -21.83 -9.94 -12.80
C VAL A 167 -22.63 -10.82 -13.79
N THR A 168 -23.07 -10.28 -14.94
CA THR A 168 -23.94 -11.05 -15.86
C THR A 168 -23.57 -11.10 -17.34
N THR A 169 -22.53 -10.41 -17.85
CA THR A 169 -22.23 -10.48 -19.30
C THR A 169 -20.75 -10.40 -19.66
N THR A 170 -20.28 -11.49 -20.27
CA THR A 170 -19.02 -11.65 -20.99
C THR A 170 -19.00 -10.84 -22.28
N ALA A 171 -17.80 -10.45 -22.71
CA ALA A 171 -17.40 -9.99 -24.05
C ALA A 171 -17.90 -8.61 -24.55
N ALA A 172 -16.99 -7.63 -24.57
CA ALA A 172 -16.94 -6.59 -25.61
C ALA A 172 -15.52 -5.98 -25.62
N SER A 173 -14.79 -6.25 -26.70
CA SER A 173 -13.38 -5.91 -26.95
C SER A 173 -13.21 -4.46 -27.41
N ALA A 174 -12.20 -3.74 -26.92
CA ALA A 174 -11.79 -2.46 -27.49
C ALA A 174 -10.71 -2.70 -28.56
N LEU A 175 -10.99 -2.27 -29.80
CA LEU A 175 -10.11 -2.43 -30.96
C LEU A 175 -8.90 -1.48 -30.92
N LEU A 176 -7.69 -2.02 -31.03
CA LEU A 176 -6.59 -1.30 -31.68
C LEU A 176 -6.51 -1.77 -33.14
N LYS A 177 -6.67 -0.84 -34.08
CA LYS A 177 -6.38 -1.10 -35.50
C LYS A 177 -4.88 -0.91 -35.73
N SER A 178 -4.12 -2.00 -35.75
CA SER A 178 -2.85 -2.04 -36.48
C SER A 178 -3.12 -2.66 -37.86
N GLY A 179 -2.61 -2.02 -38.91
CA GLY A 179 -2.70 -2.54 -40.26
C GLY A 179 -1.88 -3.82 -40.44
N GLY A 180 -2.43 -4.77 -41.20
CA GLY A 180 -1.70 -5.90 -41.78
C GLY A 180 -1.54 -7.13 -40.88
N LEU A 181 -2.24 -8.22 -41.23
CA LEU A 181 -2.05 -9.60 -40.74
C LEU A 181 -2.24 -9.84 -39.23
N GLY A 182 -3.42 -9.47 -38.74
CA GLY A 182 -4.34 -10.32 -37.98
C GLY A 182 -3.77 -11.33 -36.98
N THR A 183 -3.01 -10.88 -35.98
CA THR A 183 -2.94 -11.57 -34.69
C THR A 183 -3.54 -10.65 -33.64
N GLU A 184 -4.75 -10.97 -33.18
CA GLU A 184 -5.44 -10.22 -32.13
C GLU A 184 -4.67 -10.35 -30.82
N ILE A 185 -3.94 -9.30 -30.45
CA ILE A 185 -3.30 -9.23 -29.13
C ILE A 185 -4.35 -8.73 -28.14
N GLN A 186 -4.79 -9.60 -27.24
CA GLN A 186 -5.63 -9.23 -26.10
C GLN A 186 -4.86 -8.32 -25.15
N LEU A 187 -4.83 -7.03 -25.43
CA LEU A 187 -4.58 -6.02 -24.42
C LEU A 187 -5.66 -6.18 -23.36
N LEU A 188 -5.23 -6.40 -22.12
CA LEU A 188 -6.04 -6.71 -20.95
C LEU A 188 -7.51 -6.25 -21.06
N ASN A 189 -8.42 -7.22 -20.93
CA ASN A 189 -9.83 -7.01 -20.57
C ASN A 189 -9.98 -6.44 -19.13
N THR A 190 -9.19 -5.42 -18.78
CA THR A 190 -9.46 -4.56 -17.64
C THR A 190 -10.47 -3.53 -18.09
N VAL A 191 -11.63 -3.50 -17.42
CA VAL A 191 -12.66 -2.46 -17.51
C VAL A 191 -12.01 -1.12 -17.86
N THR A 192 -12.31 -0.62 -19.06
CA THR A 192 -11.55 0.38 -19.81
C THR A 192 -11.20 1.67 -19.04
N GLY A 193 -11.98 2.03 -18.01
CA GLY A 193 -11.69 3.19 -17.17
C GLY A 193 -10.64 2.96 -16.07
N TYR A 194 -10.50 1.75 -15.52
CA TYR A 194 -9.52 1.49 -14.46
C TYR A 194 -8.09 1.38 -14.99
N GLY A 195 -7.92 0.82 -16.20
CA GLY A 195 -6.63 0.82 -16.88
C GLY A 195 -6.10 2.24 -17.13
N ALA A 196 -6.98 3.16 -17.53
CA ALA A 196 -6.66 4.57 -17.72
C ALA A 196 -6.28 5.27 -16.41
N ALA A 197 -6.99 4.99 -15.30
CA ALA A 197 -6.65 5.53 -13.98
C ALA A 197 -5.30 5.00 -13.45
N VAL A 198 -5.02 3.71 -13.60
CA VAL A 198 -3.73 3.10 -13.23
C VAL A 198 -2.59 3.67 -14.06
N ARG A 199 -2.81 3.87 -15.37
CA ARG A 199 -1.83 4.54 -16.24
C ARG A 199 -1.58 5.99 -15.81
N SER A 200 -2.65 6.75 -15.59
CA SER A 200 -2.55 8.14 -15.12
C SER A 200 -1.81 8.25 -13.79
N LEU A 201 -2.03 7.29 -12.88
CA LEU A 201 -1.28 7.18 -11.64
C LEU A 201 0.20 6.89 -11.92
N TYR A 202 0.52 5.94 -12.80
CA TYR A 202 1.89 5.61 -13.13
C TYR A 202 2.65 6.80 -13.74
N ASP A 203 2.04 7.50 -14.70
CA ASP A 203 2.60 8.70 -15.31
C ASP A 203 2.80 9.82 -14.28
N LEU A 204 1.86 9.98 -13.35
CA LEU A 204 1.98 10.93 -12.25
C LEU A 204 3.16 10.60 -11.34
N LEU A 205 3.24 9.37 -10.83
CA LEU A 205 4.29 8.93 -9.90
C LEU A 205 5.69 9.03 -10.51
N ASN A 206 5.80 8.90 -11.83
CA ASN A 206 7.06 8.96 -12.58
C ASN A 206 7.32 10.30 -13.27
N SER A 207 6.47 11.31 -13.05
CA SER A 207 6.71 12.66 -13.56
C SER A 207 7.92 13.30 -12.84
N ALA A 208 8.62 14.19 -13.54
CA ALA A 208 9.78 14.90 -12.99
C ALA A 208 9.44 15.72 -11.72
N GLU A 209 8.18 16.15 -11.58
CA GLU A 209 7.67 16.89 -10.42
C GLU A 209 7.62 16.01 -9.15
N TYR A 210 7.19 14.74 -9.28
CA TYR A 210 6.90 13.88 -8.14
C TYR A 210 7.95 12.79 -7.89
N ALA A 211 8.79 12.47 -8.87
CA ALA A 211 9.70 11.33 -8.81
C ALA A 211 10.67 11.37 -7.61
N SER A 212 11.23 12.54 -7.27
CA SER A 212 12.16 12.68 -6.13
C SER A 212 11.48 12.42 -4.78
N GLU A 213 10.29 12.99 -4.58
CA GLU A 213 9.48 12.83 -3.36
C GLU A 213 8.99 11.39 -3.21
N VAL A 214 8.51 10.77 -4.30
CA VAL A 214 8.08 9.36 -4.25
C VAL A 214 9.28 8.42 -4.01
N ASN A 215 10.43 8.69 -4.62
CA ASN A 215 11.64 7.88 -4.40
C ASN A 215 12.14 7.94 -2.96
N ALA A 216 11.95 9.07 -2.26
CA ALA A 216 12.33 9.23 -0.87
C ALA A 216 11.48 8.40 0.11
N CYS A 217 10.27 7.97 -0.29
CA CYS A 217 9.40 7.18 0.57
C CYS A 217 9.96 5.76 0.81
N SER A 218 9.99 5.35 2.08
CA SER A 218 10.43 4.01 2.49
C SER A 218 9.36 2.94 2.25
N THR A 219 8.08 3.33 2.23
CA THR A 219 6.93 2.42 2.14
C THR A 219 5.92 2.91 1.13
N PHE A 220 5.38 2.01 0.29
CA PHE A 220 4.28 2.31 -0.61
C PHE A 220 3.03 1.53 -0.18
N LEU A 221 1.93 2.22 0.11
CA LEU A 221 0.68 1.62 0.56
C LEU A 221 -0.35 1.65 -0.58
N TRP A 222 -0.91 0.50 -0.93
CA TRP A 222 -2.09 0.40 -1.78
C TRP A 222 -3.28 -0.03 -0.92
N ILE A 223 -4.22 0.88 -0.70
CA ILE A 223 -5.35 0.68 0.20
C ILE A 223 -6.63 0.61 -0.63
N SER A 224 -7.18 -0.59 -0.81
CA SER A 224 -8.45 -0.78 -1.52
C SER A 224 -9.62 -0.63 -0.55
N LYS A 225 -10.65 0.13 -0.91
CA LYS A 225 -11.90 0.20 -0.15
C LYS A 225 -12.50 -1.20 0.06
N ASP A 226 -12.57 -1.96 -1.03
CA ASP A 226 -13.02 -3.35 -1.00
C ASP A 226 -12.46 -4.12 -2.19
N PHE A 227 -12.55 -5.45 -2.14
CA PHE A 227 -12.07 -6.31 -3.23
C PHE A 227 -13.06 -6.41 -4.41
N GLN A 228 -14.29 -5.94 -4.23
CA GLN A 228 -15.36 -6.17 -5.19
C GLN A 228 -15.46 -5.05 -6.20
N SER A 229 -15.34 -3.81 -5.76
CA SER A 229 -15.66 -2.59 -6.52
C SER A 229 -14.44 -1.71 -6.77
N SER A 230 -13.36 -1.89 -6.00
CA SER A 230 -12.14 -1.10 -6.14
C SER A 230 -11.11 -1.80 -7.01
N THR A 231 -10.22 -1.05 -7.64
CA THR A 231 -9.06 -1.61 -8.35
C THR A 231 -8.10 -2.29 -7.35
N PRO A 232 -7.85 -3.60 -7.45
CA PRO A 232 -6.86 -4.26 -6.62
C PRO A 232 -5.45 -3.90 -7.08
N PHE A 233 -4.49 -3.93 -6.17
CA PHE A 233 -3.08 -3.68 -6.50
C PHE A 233 -2.55 -4.62 -7.60
N THR A 234 -3.01 -5.87 -7.62
CA THR A 234 -2.64 -6.86 -8.64
C THR A 234 -3.04 -6.45 -10.06
N ALA A 235 -4.01 -5.55 -10.22
CA ALA A 235 -4.33 -4.99 -11.53
C ALA A 235 -3.22 -4.03 -12.00
N ALA A 236 -2.63 -3.25 -11.09
CA ALA A 236 -1.50 -2.37 -11.39
C ALA A 236 -0.22 -3.17 -11.72
N GLU A 237 0.08 -4.22 -10.94
CA GLU A 237 1.21 -5.13 -11.22
C GLU A 237 1.08 -5.80 -12.59
N LYS A 238 -0.12 -6.29 -12.93
CA LYS A 238 -0.40 -6.91 -14.23
C LYS A 238 -0.31 -5.92 -15.37
N ALA A 239 -0.79 -4.68 -15.17
CA ALA A 239 -0.71 -3.64 -16.17
C ALA A 239 0.75 -3.32 -16.50
N GLU A 240 1.60 -3.10 -15.49
CA GLU A 240 3.02 -2.84 -15.73
C GLU A 240 3.76 -4.03 -16.34
N SER A 241 3.46 -5.26 -15.91
CA SER A 241 4.04 -6.47 -16.51
C SER A 241 3.68 -6.57 -17.99
N ALA A 242 2.43 -6.26 -18.35
CA ALA A 242 1.98 -6.25 -19.74
C ALA A 242 2.63 -5.14 -20.57
N TRP A 243 2.75 -3.92 -20.02
CA TRP A 243 3.46 -2.82 -20.69
C TRP A 243 4.93 -3.19 -20.95
N THR A 244 5.59 -3.80 -19.96
CA THR A 244 6.99 -4.24 -20.06
C THR A 244 7.16 -5.33 -21.10
N GLN A 245 6.25 -6.32 -21.13
CA GLN A 245 6.28 -7.39 -22.12
C GLN A 245 6.10 -6.85 -23.54
N LEU A 246 5.09 -6.01 -23.77
CA LEU A 246 4.79 -5.46 -25.08
C LEU A 246 5.91 -4.56 -25.61
N GLN A 247 6.53 -3.74 -24.74
CA GLN A 247 7.73 -2.98 -25.09
C GLN A 247 8.89 -3.90 -25.52
N GLY A 248 9.07 -5.04 -24.85
CA GLY A 248 10.07 -6.05 -25.21
C GLY A 248 9.78 -6.77 -26.54
N GLU A 249 8.52 -6.87 -26.93
CA GLU A 249 8.07 -7.44 -28.22
C GLU A 249 8.14 -6.44 -29.39
N GLY A 250 8.65 -5.23 -29.14
CA GLY A 250 8.79 -4.19 -30.18
C GLY A 250 7.55 -3.34 -30.40
N TYR A 251 6.48 -3.54 -29.60
CA TYR A 251 5.36 -2.60 -29.53
C TYR A 251 5.81 -1.36 -28.74
N GLY A 252 6.40 -0.41 -29.45
CA GLY A 252 6.80 0.89 -28.93
C GLY A 252 5.91 2.01 -29.44
N GLY A 253 5.61 2.99 -28.59
CA GLY A 253 4.82 4.17 -28.96
C GLY A 253 4.43 5.01 -27.75
N ASN A 254 3.85 6.19 -27.99
CA ASN A 254 3.29 7.06 -26.95
C ASN A 254 2.11 6.39 -26.18
N ASP A 255 1.65 5.23 -26.65
CA ASP A 255 0.57 4.45 -26.07
C ASP A 255 0.99 3.59 -24.87
N PHE A 256 2.26 3.60 -24.47
CA PHE A 256 2.72 2.98 -23.22
C PHE A 256 3.35 4.03 -22.29
N PRO A 257 3.11 3.94 -20.97
CA PRO A 257 3.80 4.80 -20.02
C PRO A 257 5.31 4.53 -20.08
N LYS A 258 6.11 5.60 -19.92
CA LYS A 258 7.58 5.48 -19.89
C LYS A 258 7.99 4.86 -18.57
N LEU A 259 8.75 3.77 -18.62
CA LEU A 259 9.30 3.14 -17.41
C LEU A 259 10.08 4.19 -16.61
N GLY A 260 9.66 4.43 -15.36
CA GLY A 260 10.27 5.43 -14.49
C GLY A 260 10.88 4.81 -13.23
N SER A 261 11.26 5.67 -12.27
CA SER A 261 11.92 5.24 -11.03
C SER A 261 10.99 4.50 -10.07
N VAL A 262 9.68 4.65 -10.23
CA VAL A 262 8.65 4.01 -9.42
C VAL A 262 7.98 2.91 -10.23
N SER A 263 8.11 1.69 -9.75
CA SER A 263 7.50 0.48 -10.31
C SER A 263 6.43 -0.05 -9.36
N PHE A 264 5.29 -0.51 -9.89
CA PHE A 264 4.33 -1.36 -9.17
C PHE A 264 4.91 -2.75 -8.85
N LEU A 265 6.04 -3.14 -9.44
CA LEU A 265 6.77 -4.34 -9.07
C LEU A 265 7.78 -4.10 -7.92
N ASP A 266 7.82 -2.88 -7.37
CA ASP A 266 8.67 -2.54 -6.24
C ASP A 266 8.25 -3.31 -4.97
N SER A 267 9.23 -3.90 -4.28
CA SER A 267 9.03 -4.60 -3.01
C SER A 267 8.53 -3.72 -1.86
N ARG A 268 8.60 -2.38 -1.99
CA ARG A 268 8.06 -1.42 -1.02
C ARG A 268 6.53 -1.41 -0.95
N TRP A 269 5.85 -1.98 -1.94
CA TRP A 269 4.38 -2.02 -1.99
C TRP A 269 3.77 -2.96 -0.95
N ILE A 270 2.75 -2.44 -0.27
CA ILE A 270 1.94 -3.15 0.70
C ILE A 270 0.47 -2.91 0.33
N ALA A 271 -0.15 -3.94 -0.21
CA ALA A 271 -1.59 -3.95 -0.45
C ALA A 271 -2.35 -4.26 0.86
N CYS A 272 -3.37 -3.46 1.18
CA CYS A 272 -4.28 -3.66 2.31
C CYS A 272 -5.69 -3.13 2.00
N LEU A 273 -6.64 -3.37 2.92
CA LEU A 273 -8.01 -2.87 2.82
C LEU A 273 -8.19 -1.61 3.68
N ASP A 274 -9.10 -0.73 3.29
CA ASP A 274 -9.41 0.52 3.99
C ASP A 274 -9.87 0.34 5.45
N MET A 275 -10.31 -0.87 5.82
CA MET A 275 -10.57 -1.26 7.20
C MET A 275 -9.38 -0.97 8.15
N ILE A 276 -8.14 -0.93 7.62
CA ILE A 276 -6.97 -0.54 8.41
C ILE A 276 -6.99 0.93 8.84
N LEU A 277 -7.57 1.80 8.00
CA LEU A 277 -7.71 3.22 8.25
C LEU A 277 -8.91 3.54 9.15
N ASN A 278 -9.81 2.56 9.35
CA ASN A 278 -11.07 2.77 10.04
C ASN A 278 -11.30 1.78 11.20
N PRO A 279 -10.40 1.71 12.19
CA PRO A 279 -10.50 0.67 13.21
C PRO A 279 -11.77 0.80 14.07
N ARG A 280 -12.28 2.02 14.40
CA ARG A 280 -13.46 2.24 15.28
C ARG A 280 -14.15 3.62 15.16
N HIS A 281 -14.64 4.04 13.99
CA HIS A 281 -15.50 5.26 13.81
C HIS A 281 -14.82 6.65 13.85
N GLY A 282 -13.52 6.78 13.53
CA GLY A 282 -12.77 8.01 13.85
C GLY A 282 -12.77 9.16 12.82
N ALA A 283 -12.84 8.89 11.51
CA ALA A 283 -12.81 9.93 10.49
C ALA A 283 -13.50 9.47 9.19
N ALA A 284 -14.26 10.38 8.58
CA ALA A 284 -14.81 10.13 7.25
C ALA A 284 -13.69 10.28 6.22
N ILE A 285 -13.07 9.16 5.82
CA ILE A 285 -12.02 9.12 4.78
C ILE A 285 -12.57 9.57 3.41
N TYR A 286 -13.89 9.58 3.25
CA TYR A 286 -14.53 9.91 1.99
C TYR A 286 -15.52 11.05 2.18
N THR A 287 -15.47 12.03 1.28
CA THR A 287 -16.39 13.17 1.20
C THR A 287 -17.01 13.26 -0.20
N LYS A 288 -17.93 14.20 -0.41
CA LYS A 288 -18.44 14.53 -1.74
C LYS A 288 -17.61 15.68 -2.32
N ASP A 289 -17.16 15.50 -3.54
CA ASP A 289 -16.54 16.55 -4.33
C ASP A 289 -17.58 17.66 -4.57
N PRO A 290 -17.26 18.92 -4.26
CA PRO A 290 -18.24 20.01 -4.32
C PRO A 290 -18.73 20.28 -5.74
N VAL A 291 -17.91 19.99 -6.76
CA VAL A 291 -18.20 20.28 -8.17
C VAL A 291 -18.94 19.12 -8.83
N THR A 292 -18.39 17.92 -8.72
CA THR A 292 -18.87 16.72 -9.42
C THR A 292 -19.88 15.92 -8.61
N GLN A 293 -20.04 16.22 -7.31
CA GLN A 293 -20.87 15.47 -6.35
C GLN A 293 -20.47 14.00 -6.18
N ARG A 294 -19.33 13.59 -6.76
CA ARG A 294 -18.79 12.23 -6.65
C ARG A 294 -18.11 12.06 -5.29
N ARG A 295 -18.06 10.81 -4.83
CA ARG A 295 -17.37 10.45 -3.61
C ARG A 295 -15.86 10.39 -3.87
N ILE A 296 -15.13 11.30 -3.24
CA ILE A 296 -13.67 11.41 -3.31
C ILE A 296 -13.06 11.10 -1.94
N VAL A 297 -11.75 10.92 -1.90
CA VAL A 297 -11.01 10.81 -0.65
C VAL A 297 -10.81 12.20 -0.04
N ASP A 298 -11.19 12.34 1.22
CA ASP A 298 -10.99 13.54 2.03
C ASP A 298 -9.55 13.59 2.54
N SER A 299 -8.84 14.69 2.28
CA SER A 299 -7.42 14.82 2.63
C SER A 299 -7.20 14.83 4.14
N TYR A 300 -8.05 15.56 4.87
CA TYR A 300 -7.97 15.65 6.33
C TYR A 300 -8.32 14.31 7.00
N GLY A 301 -9.42 13.70 6.58
CA GLY A 301 -9.86 12.40 7.08
C GLY A 301 -8.85 11.29 6.81
N LEU A 302 -8.18 11.32 5.66
CA LEU A 302 -7.08 10.40 5.36
C LEU A 302 -5.87 10.66 6.27
N GLN A 303 -5.44 11.92 6.40
CA GLN A 303 -4.32 12.29 7.26
C GLN A 303 -4.54 11.83 8.71
N GLU A 304 -5.71 12.12 9.28
CA GLU A 304 -6.14 11.68 10.61
C GLU A 304 -6.12 10.16 10.77
N ALA A 305 -6.50 9.41 9.73
CA ALA A 305 -6.51 7.96 9.76
C ALA A 305 -5.08 7.38 9.72
N LEU A 306 -4.17 7.97 8.94
CA LEU A 306 -2.79 7.50 8.82
C LEU A 306 -1.98 7.66 10.12
N MET A 307 -2.33 8.67 10.93
CA MET A 307 -1.67 8.95 12.21
C MET A 307 -2.13 8.04 13.36
N LYS A 308 -3.06 7.12 13.12
CA LYS A 308 -3.65 6.28 14.18
C LYS A 308 -3.22 4.82 14.01
N GLY A 309 -2.70 4.23 15.07
CA GLY A 309 -2.39 2.81 15.16
C GLY A 309 -2.81 2.23 16.52
N THR A 310 -2.63 0.93 16.70
CA THR A 310 -2.90 0.29 17.99
C THR A 310 -1.93 -0.86 18.25
N LEU A 311 -1.44 -0.99 19.49
CA LEU A 311 -0.77 -2.19 19.97
C LEU A 311 -1.69 -2.93 20.94
N SER A 312 -2.03 -4.17 20.61
CA SER A 312 -2.85 -5.05 21.46
C SER A 312 -1.99 -6.20 21.97
N LEU A 313 -1.95 -6.43 23.28
CA LEU A 313 -1.14 -7.49 23.92
C LEU A 313 -2.04 -8.45 24.70
N ASP A 314 -1.79 -9.76 24.55
CA ASP A 314 -2.45 -10.82 25.31
C ASP A 314 -1.75 -11.04 26.67
N HIS A 315 -0.43 -10.90 26.70
CA HIS A 315 0.35 -11.07 27.91
C HIS A 315 1.16 -9.80 28.24
N THR A 316 0.99 -9.31 29.46
CA THR A 316 1.90 -8.33 30.07
C THR A 316 2.92 -9.09 30.90
N PRO A 317 4.20 -8.70 30.85
CA PRO A 317 5.25 -9.32 31.65
C PRO A 317 4.93 -9.29 33.15
#